data_AF-A0A0D0DIM4-F1
#
_entry.id   AF-A0A0D0DIM4-F1
#
_cell.length_a   1.000
_cell.length_b   1.000
_cell.length_c   1.000
_cell.angle_alpha   90.00
_cell.angle_beta   90.00
_cell.angle_gamma   90.00
#
_symmetry.space_group_name_H-M   'P 1'
#
loop_
_entity.id
_entity.type
_entity.pdbx_description
1 polymer ?
#
loop_
_entity_poly.entity_id
_entity_poly.type
_entity_poly.pdbx_seq_one_letter_code
_entity_poly.pdbx_strand_id
1 'polypeptide(L)'
;PLTPTWKQKHDLLKAELETENERALQKALDKAYADVSYYKSMLMGMQSNLILQSIYCNKMSGQLAAQEERKCKKKGGHLVSDGLPRLLTSNKFFKKVVDHQKVAE
;
A
#
# COMPACT_ATOMS: atom_id res chain seq x y z
N PRO A 1 1.84 -17.70 -3.44
CA PRO A 1 3.08 -18.24 -2.81
C PRO A 1 4.18 -18.36 -3.86
N LEU A 2 5.39 -17.87 -3.57
CA LEU A 2 6.56 -18.03 -4.45
C LEU A 2 6.72 -19.52 -4.76
N THR A 3 6.71 -19.84 -6.05
CA THR A 3 6.69 -21.19 -6.59
C THR A 3 7.80 -22.02 -5.93
N PRO A 4 7.52 -23.26 -5.49
CA PRO A 4 8.57 -24.11 -4.97
C PRO A 4 9.58 -24.32 -6.11
N THR A 5 10.80 -23.80 -5.94
CA THR A 5 11.94 -24.26 -6.72
C THR A 5 12.04 -25.74 -6.43
N TRP A 6 11.64 -26.56 -7.41
CA TRP A 6 11.72 -28.01 -7.34
C TRP A 6 13.09 -28.38 -6.79
N LYS A 7 13.15 -29.30 -5.80
CA LYS A 7 14.41 -29.72 -5.18
C LYS A 7 15.36 -30.17 -6.27
N GLN A 8 16.30 -29.29 -6.59
CA GLN A 8 17.14 -29.42 -7.76
C GLN A 8 18.31 -30.31 -7.40
N LYS A 9 18.68 -31.22 -8.29
CA LYS A 9 19.76 -32.17 -8.06
C LYS A 9 21.11 -31.45 -8.08
N HIS A 10 21.47 -30.83 -6.95
CA HIS A 10 22.74 -30.12 -6.76
C HIS A 10 23.95 -31.03 -6.94
N ASP A 11 23.76 -32.34 -6.82
CA ASP A 11 24.82 -33.34 -6.99
C ASP A 11 25.32 -33.41 -8.44
N LEU A 12 24.43 -33.16 -9.42
CA LEU A 12 24.79 -33.16 -10.85
C LEU A 12 25.58 -31.91 -11.26
N LEU A 13 25.44 -30.80 -10.51
CA LEU A 13 26.16 -29.55 -10.78
C LEU A 13 27.62 -29.59 -10.30
N LYS A 14 27.99 -30.59 -9.50
CA LYS A 14 29.35 -30.77 -8.95
C LYS A 14 30.19 -31.77 -9.74
N ALA A 15 29.60 -32.46 -10.72
CA ALA A 15 30.31 -33.44 -11.54
C ALA A 15 31.30 -32.75 -12.48
N GLU A 16 32.44 -33.39 -12.73
CA GLU A 16 33.39 -32.91 -13.74
C GLU A 16 32.79 -33.08 -15.13
N LEU A 17 32.80 -32.00 -15.91
CA LEU A 17 32.24 -31.95 -17.25
C LEU A 17 33.33 -32.25 -18.27
N GLU A 18 33.11 -33.27 -19.10
CA GLU A 18 34.12 -33.76 -20.03
C GLU A 18 34.06 -33.06 -21.39
N THR A 19 32.89 -32.56 -21.80
CA THR A 19 32.69 -31.96 -23.13
C THR A 19 32.61 -30.43 -23.09
N GLU A 20 33.13 -29.73 -24.10
CA GLU A 20 33.04 -28.26 -24.21
C GLU A 20 31.59 -27.73 -24.20
N ASN A 21 30.68 -28.46 -24.84
CA ASN A 21 29.25 -28.13 -24.88
C ASN A 21 28.62 -28.18 -23.47
N GLU A 22 28.99 -29.18 -22.67
CA GLU A 22 28.50 -29.32 -21.30
C GLU A 22 28.99 -28.15 -20.44
N ARG A 23 30.26 -27.76 -20.62
CA ARG A 23 30.83 -26.58 -19.94
C ARG A 23 30.11 -25.28 -20.34
N ALA A 24 29.76 -25.12 -21.61
CA ALA A 24 29.00 -23.96 -22.09
C ALA A 24 27.58 -23.91 -21.51
N LEU A 25 26.90 -25.07 -21.48
CA LEU A 25 25.57 -25.20 -20.89
C LEU A 25 25.60 -24.93 -19.38
N GLN A 26 26.57 -25.48 -18.66
CA GLN A 26 26.74 -25.24 -17.23
C GLN A 26 26.93 -23.76 -16.93
N LYS A 27 27.78 -23.08 -17.70
CA LYS A 27 28.00 -21.63 -17.56
C LYS A 27 26.73 -20.81 -17.81
N ALA A 28 25.94 -21.18 -18.82
CA ALA A 28 24.68 -20.51 -19.12
C ALA A 28 23.66 -20.71 -17.99
N LEU A 29 23.63 -21.91 -17.42
CA LEU A 29 22.75 -22.30 -16.33
C LEU A 29 23.14 -21.63 -15.00
N ASP A 30 24.43 -21.53 -14.68
CA ASP A 30 24.93 -20.78 -13.52
C ASP A 30 24.55 -19.29 -13.62
N LYS A 31 24.70 -18.71 -14.80
CA LYS A 31 24.28 -17.32 -15.06
C LYS A 31 22.78 -17.14 -14.85
N ALA A 32 21.97 -18.05 -15.40
CA ALA A 32 20.52 -18.01 -15.21
C ALA A 32 20.12 -18.14 -13.74
N TYR A 33 20.82 -18.96 -12.95
CA TYR A 33 20.57 -19.03 -11.50
C TYR A 33 20.93 -17.76 -10.77
N ALA A 34 22.07 -17.16 -11.09
CA ALA A 34 22.46 -15.88 -10.49
C ALA A 34 21.36 -14.84 -10.75
N ASP A 35 20.87 -14.73 -11.98
CA ASP A 35 19.81 -13.82 -12.37
C ASP A 35 18.50 -14.11 -11.63
N VAL A 36 18.05 -15.37 -11.60
CA VAL A 36 16.81 -15.75 -10.88
C VAL A 36 16.93 -15.49 -9.38
N SER A 37 18.08 -15.77 -8.78
CA SER A 37 18.32 -15.50 -7.35
C SER A 37 18.27 -14.00 -7.05
N TYR A 38 18.83 -13.18 -7.93
CA TYR A 38 18.77 -11.73 -7.85
C TYR A 38 17.33 -11.23 -7.93
N TYR A 39 16.57 -11.62 -8.97
CA TYR A 39 15.18 -11.20 -9.10
C TYR A 39 14.30 -11.68 -7.95
N LYS A 40 14.53 -12.89 -7.44
CA LYS A 40 13.81 -13.41 -6.28
C LYS A 40 14.05 -12.56 -5.04
N SER A 41 15.29 -12.18 -4.76
CA SER A 41 15.63 -11.33 -3.61
C SER A 41 15.02 -9.92 -3.74
N MET A 42 15.10 -9.32 -4.93
CA MET A 42 14.49 -8.03 -5.24
C MET A 42 12.95 -8.08 -5.07
N LEU A 43 12.31 -9.14 -5.57
CA LEU A 43 10.86 -9.33 -5.44
C LEU A 43 10.43 -9.48 -3.98
N MET A 44 11.20 -10.23 -3.17
CA MET A 44 10.95 -10.35 -1.74
C MET A 44 11.04 -8.99 -1.03
N GLY A 45 12.02 -8.16 -1.40
CA GLY A 45 12.12 -6.79 -0.90
C GLY A 45 10.92 -5.94 -1.28
N MET A 46 10.46 -6.01 -2.54
CA MET A 46 9.28 -5.27 -3.00
C MET A 46 8.00 -5.71 -2.28
N GLN A 47 7.77 -7.03 -2.15
CA GLN A 47 6.61 -7.57 -1.44
C GLN A 47 6.60 -7.12 0.03
N SER A 48 7.75 -7.14 0.68
CA SER A 48 7.88 -6.69 2.08
C SER A 48 7.52 -5.21 2.23
N ASN A 49 8.01 -4.36 1.31
CA ASN A 49 7.69 -2.93 1.30
C ASN A 49 6.20 -2.67 1.04
N LEU A 50 5.58 -3.38 0.09
CA LEU A 50 4.15 -3.24 -0.21
C LEU A 50 3.28 -3.59 0.99
N ILE A 51 3.60 -4.68 1.71
CA ILE A 51 2.88 -5.07 2.92
C ILE A 51 3.03 -3.98 3.99
N LEU A 52 4.25 -3.49 4.22
CA LEU A 52 4.51 -2.44 5.21
C LEU A 52 3.77 -1.14 4.88
N GLN A 53 3.80 -0.74 3.61
CA GLN A 53 3.09 0.44 3.11
C GLN A 53 1.59 0.29 3.27
N SER A 54 1.02 -0.89 2.95
CA SER A 54 -0.40 -1.17 3.15
C SER A 54 -0.81 -1.01 4.61
N ILE A 55 -0.04 -1.59 5.54
CA ILE A 55 -0.29 -1.45 6.98
C ILE A 55 -0.22 0.02 7.41
N TYR A 56 0.79 0.75 6.94
CA TYR A 56 0.96 2.16 7.26
C TYR A 56 -0.22 3.01 6.75
N CYS A 57 -0.59 2.85 5.48
CA CYS A 57 -1.73 3.55 4.88
C CYS A 57 -3.02 3.25 5.63
N ASN A 58 -3.29 1.99 5.98
CA ASN A 58 -4.48 1.61 6.75
C ASN A 58 -4.53 2.32 8.11
N LYS A 59 -3.39 2.38 8.83
CA LYS A 59 -3.30 3.10 10.11
C LYS A 59 -3.55 4.59 9.94
N MET A 60 -2.93 5.22 8.95
CA MET A 60 -3.08 6.65 8.67
C MET A 60 -4.52 7.01 8.28
N SER A 61 -5.14 6.22 7.40
CA SER A 61 -6.54 6.39 7.03
C SER A 61 -7.48 6.26 8.23
N GLY A 62 -7.24 5.29 9.12
CA GLY A 62 -8.02 5.14 10.35
C GLY A 62 -7.87 6.33 11.30
N GLN A 63 -6.65 6.86 11.46
CA GLN A 63 -6.40 8.05 12.29
C GLN A 63 -7.08 9.29 11.72
N LEU A 64 -7.01 9.49 10.40
CA LEU A 64 -7.68 10.59 9.70
C LEU A 64 -9.20 10.49 9.84
N ALA A 65 -9.79 9.31 9.61
CA ALA A 65 -11.22 9.09 9.79
C ALA A 65 -11.66 9.40 11.24
N ALA A 66 -10.92 8.92 12.24
CA ALA A 66 -11.21 9.21 13.65
C ALA A 66 -11.08 10.72 13.97
N GLN A 67 -10.09 11.40 13.38
CA GLN A 67 -9.93 12.84 13.54
C GLN A 67 -11.08 13.61 12.87
N GLU A 68 -11.48 13.21 11.68
CA GLU A 68 -12.60 13.80 10.93
C GLU A 68 -13.92 13.60 11.66
N GLU A 69 -14.20 12.42 12.19
CA GLU A 69 -15.36 12.17 13.04
C GLU A 69 -15.36 13.06 14.28
N ARG A 70 -14.21 13.18 14.97
CA ARG A 70 -14.07 14.07 16.13
C ARG A 70 -14.31 15.53 15.75
N LYS A 71 -13.78 15.98 14.61
CA LYS A 71 -14.05 17.32 14.07
C LYS A 71 -15.53 17.48 13.70
N CYS A 72 -16.17 16.45 13.14
CA CYS A 72 -17.59 16.45 12.80
C CYS A 72 -18.45 16.61 14.06
N LYS A 73 -18.18 15.83 15.10
CA LYS A 73 -18.89 15.87 16.39
C LYS A 73 -18.68 17.19 17.15
N LYS A 74 -17.50 17.83 17.03
CA LYS A 74 -17.20 19.12 17.67
C LYS A 74 -17.79 20.35 16.96
N LYS A 75 -18.42 20.19 15.79
CA LYS A 75 -19.00 21.31 15.02
C LYS A 75 -20.39 21.77 15.50
N GLY A 76 -20.89 21.25 16.62
CA GLY A 76 -22.24 21.50 17.14
C GLY A 76 -22.53 22.91 17.66
N GLY A 77 -21.87 23.96 17.15
CA GLY A 77 -22.15 25.35 17.55
C GLY A 77 -21.86 26.40 16.48
N HIS A 78 -21.60 26.00 15.23
CA HIS A 78 -21.35 26.94 14.14
C HIS A 78 -22.38 26.76 13.01
N LEU A 79 -22.94 27.88 12.55
CA LEU A 79 -23.94 27.93 11.47
C LEU A 79 -23.45 27.27 10.16
N VAL A 80 -22.13 27.31 9.93
CA VAL A 80 -21.44 26.68 8.80
C VAL A 80 -20.32 25.81 9.37
N SER A 81 -20.62 24.53 9.51
CA SER A 81 -19.79 23.56 10.23
C SER A 81 -18.55 23.12 9.45
N ASP A 82 -18.53 23.22 8.13
CA ASP A 82 -17.43 22.74 7.27
C ASP A 82 -16.21 23.66 7.21
N GLY A 83 -16.31 24.93 7.66
CA GLY A 83 -15.19 25.88 7.71
C GLY A 83 -14.70 26.35 6.32
N LEU A 84 -15.40 25.95 5.25
CA LEU A 84 -15.11 26.38 3.90
C LEU A 84 -15.88 27.67 3.58
N PRO A 85 -15.24 28.68 2.97
CA PRO A 85 -15.94 29.86 2.52
C PRO A 85 -16.94 29.47 1.43
N ARG A 86 -18.23 29.73 1.67
CA ARG A 86 -19.31 29.53 0.69
C ARG A 86 -20.09 30.82 0.53
N LEU A 87 -20.41 31.18 -0.71
CA LEU A 87 -21.35 32.27 -0.97
C LEU A 87 -22.77 31.78 -0.69
N LEU A 88 -23.27 32.11 0.50
CA LEU A 88 -24.67 31.83 0.86
C LEU A 88 -25.54 32.97 0.32
N THR A 89 -26.44 32.63 -0.60
CA THR A 89 -27.52 33.54 -1.00
C THR A 89 -28.41 33.82 0.21
N SER A 90 -28.93 35.04 0.35
CA SER A 90 -29.72 35.50 1.52
C SER A 90 -30.75 34.46 2.02
N ASN A 91 -31.55 33.89 1.13
CA ASN A 91 -32.55 32.87 1.48
C ASN A 91 -31.97 31.56 2.05
N LYS A 92 -30.80 31.13 1.56
CA LYS A 92 -30.13 29.91 2.03
C LYS A 92 -29.47 30.13 3.40
N PHE A 93 -29.00 31.35 3.67
CA PHE A 93 -28.49 31.74 4.98
C PHE A 93 -29.60 31.79 6.03
N PHE A 94 -30.71 32.47 5.71
CA PHE A 94 -31.85 32.61 6.63
C PHE A 94 -32.41 31.26 7.09
N LYS A 95 -32.60 30.31 6.16
CA LYS A 95 -33.03 28.94 6.50
C LYS A 95 -32.10 28.26 7.51
N LYS A 96 -30.78 28.35 7.30
CA LYS A 96 -29.80 27.75 8.22
C LYS A 96 -29.82 28.37 9.62
N VAL A 97 -30.07 29.68 9.73
CA VAL A 97 -30.16 30.37 11.03
C VAL A 97 -31.37 29.88 11.81
N VAL A 98 -32.52 29.78 11.15
CA VAL A 98 -33.75 29.25 11.76
C VAL A 98 -33.56 27.81 12.21
N ASP A 99 -32.96 26.97 11.37
CA ASP A 99 -32.70 25.56 11.72
C ASP A 99 -31.73 25.43 12.91
N HIS A 100 -30.69 26.27 12.98
CA HIS A 100 -29.75 26.28 14.10
C HIS A 100 -30.40 26.76 15.40
N GLN A 101 -31.31 27.73 15.33
CA GLN A 101 -31.99 28.28 16.51
C GLN A 101 -33.01 27.29 17.11
N LYS A 102 -33.70 26.51 16.26
CA LYS A 102 -34.60 25.42 16.69
C LYS A 102 -33.89 24.23 17.35
N VAL A 103 -32.60 24.04 17.08
CA VAL A 103 -31.78 22.97 17.69
C VAL A 103 -31.17 23.45 19.02
N ALA A 104 -31.14 24.76 19.26
CA ALA A 104 -30.58 25.38 20.47
C ALA A 104 -31.62 25.65 21.57
N GLU A 105 -32.92 25.64 21.24
CA GLU A 105 -34.06 25.56 22.18
C GLU A 105 -34.29 24.11 22.64
#